data_AF-A6FXC0-F1
#
_entry.id   AF-A6FXC0-F1
#
_cell.length_a   1.000
_cell.length_b   1.000
_cell.length_c   1.000
_cell.angle_alpha   90.00
_cell.angle_beta   90.00
_cell.angle_gamma   90.00
#
_symmetry.space_group_name_H-M   'P 1'
#
loop_
_entity.id
_entity.type
_entity.pdbx_description
1 polymer ?
#
loop_
_entity_poly.entity_id
_entity_poly.type
_entity_poly.pdbx_seq_one_letter_code
_entity_poly.pdbx_strand_id
1 'polypeptide(L)'
;MPRRLHALAIPCLTLLLGTSACDSSPPARAEADTAAKPNAEAEADAKSEADAKPKPDAEPEPHAKAEADPAAKPSPEPKKPRATEARCKVAAGGAIYDDPCKFTFAGDGKGSFSIEALAKSSFDGAELLTVTVTEEGVAEVRGLTSEGINSRWGEAERSTKDKACWAGGKFTICVYAAVTATP
;
A
#
# COMPACT_ATOMS: atom_id res chain seq x y z
N MET A 1 -0.54 -1.39 66.23
CA MET A 1 0.30 -0.19 66.49
C MET A 1 1.28 0.00 65.32
N PRO A 2 1.85 1.20 65.07
CA PRO A 2 1.57 1.87 63.79
C PRO A 2 2.62 1.79 62.66
N ARG A 3 2.06 1.86 61.43
CA ARG A 3 2.54 2.50 60.20
C ARG A 3 3.91 3.23 60.24
N ARG A 4 4.72 3.01 59.20
CA ARG A 4 5.38 4.10 58.42
C ARG A 4 5.44 3.76 56.92
N LEU A 5 4.50 4.32 56.14
CA LEU A 5 4.71 4.54 54.70
C LEU A 5 5.63 5.76 54.56
N HIS A 6 6.68 5.66 53.75
CA HIS A 6 7.45 6.84 53.36
C HIS A 6 6.78 7.50 52.15
N ALA A 7 6.00 8.55 52.43
CA ALA A 7 5.56 9.48 51.41
C ALA A 7 6.72 10.43 51.08
N LEU A 8 7.30 10.31 49.88
CA LEU A 8 8.19 11.33 49.34
C LEU A 8 7.34 12.43 48.68
N ALA A 9 7.17 13.53 49.41
CA ALA A 9 6.60 14.75 48.85
C ALA A 9 7.62 15.44 47.95
N ILE A 10 7.25 15.71 46.69
CA ILE A 10 7.97 16.62 45.80
C ILE A 10 7.11 17.89 45.70
N PRO A 11 7.66 19.08 46.02
CA PRO A 11 6.85 20.27 46.25
C PRO A 11 6.28 20.85 44.95
N CYS A 12 4.98 21.16 44.97
CA CYS A 12 4.31 21.93 43.94
C CYS A 12 4.74 23.40 44.06
N LEU A 13 5.60 23.86 43.15
CA LEU A 13 5.98 25.27 43.07
C LEU A 13 4.84 26.06 42.40
N THR A 14 4.02 26.72 43.22
CA THR A 14 3.02 27.67 42.74
C THR A 14 3.63 29.06 42.58
N LEU A 15 3.44 29.68 41.42
CA LEU A 15 3.53 31.13 41.29
C LEU A 15 2.40 31.65 40.40
N LEU A 16 1.75 32.71 40.88
CA LEU A 16 0.47 33.21 40.39
C LEU A 16 0.64 34.19 39.23
N LEU A 17 -0.34 34.22 38.32
CA LEU A 17 -1.17 35.39 37.94
C LEU A 17 -1.72 35.21 36.52
N GLY A 18 -3.04 35.11 36.39
CA GLY A 18 -3.71 34.86 35.12
C GLY A 18 -5.22 34.64 35.28
N THR A 19 -5.93 35.64 35.77
CA THR A 19 -7.37 35.58 36.04
C THR A 19 -8.20 35.69 34.76
N SER A 20 -8.95 34.63 34.43
CA SER A 20 -10.29 34.76 33.83
C SER A 20 -11.17 33.59 34.29
N ALA A 21 -12.47 33.82 34.40
CA ALA A 21 -13.47 32.98 35.09
C ALA A 21 -13.56 31.54 34.50
N CYS A 22 -13.86 30.47 35.28
CA CYS A 22 -15.17 30.12 35.87
C CYS A 22 -16.34 30.34 34.87
N ASP A 23 -17.28 29.44 34.60
CA ASP A 23 -17.63 28.14 35.18
C ASP A 23 -18.27 27.28 34.03
N SER A 24 -18.85 26.07 34.15
CA SER A 24 -19.32 25.30 35.31
C SER A 24 -19.33 23.78 35.00
N SER A 25 -20.15 23.00 35.72
CA SER A 25 -20.43 21.57 35.52
C SER A 25 -21.89 21.32 35.07
N PRO A 26 -22.28 20.08 34.69
CA PRO A 26 -23.44 19.82 33.82
C PRO A 26 -24.77 19.51 34.55
N PRO A 27 -25.89 19.63 33.82
CA PRO A 27 -27.09 18.80 33.96
C PRO A 27 -27.33 17.97 32.67
N ALA A 28 -27.52 16.64 32.71
CA ALA A 28 -28.73 15.89 33.10
C ALA A 28 -29.66 15.55 31.91
N ARG A 29 -30.32 14.38 32.00
CA ARG A 29 -31.11 13.72 30.93
C ARG A 29 -32.42 14.46 30.62
N ALA A 30 -32.87 14.38 29.37
CA ALA A 30 -34.29 14.40 29.01
C ALA A 30 -34.51 13.57 27.73
N GLU A 31 -35.63 12.85 27.67
CA GLU A 31 -36.06 11.97 26.57
C GLU A 31 -37.21 12.64 25.80
N ALA A 32 -37.36 12.36 24.49
CA ALA A 32 -38.64 12.43 23.78
C ALA A 32 -38.55 11.81 22.36
N ASP A 33 -39.28 10.71 22.14
CA ASP A 33 -39.68 10.21 20.83
C ASP A 33 -40.48 11.25 20.01
N THR A 34 -40.42 11.17 18.67
CA THR A 34 -41.62 11.27 17.80
C THR A 34 -41.40 10.58 16.45
N ALA A 35 -41.86 9.33 16.39
CA ALA A 35 -42.68 8.70 15.34
C ALA A 35 -42.48 8.97 13.82
N ALA A 36 -42.33 7.84 13.11
CA ALA A 36 -43.01 7.46 11.85
C ALA A 36 -42.66 8.21 10.53
N LYS A 37 -42.74 7.61 9.34
CA LYS A 37 -43.25 6.28 8.92
C LYS A 37 -42.46 5.80 7.68
N PRO A 38 -42.24 4.49 7.46
CA PRO A 38 -41.68 4.00 6.19
C PRO A 38 -42.68 4.16 5.04
N ASN A 39 -42.17 4.22 3.81
CA ASN A 39 -42.92 3.75 2.64
C ASN A 39 -42.16 2.57 2.02
N ALA A 40 -42.90 1.51 1.70
CA ALA A 40 -42.41 0.27 1.11
C ALA A 40 -43.27 -0.04 -0.12
N GLU A 41 -43.01 -1.19 -0.76
CA GLU A 41 -43.88 -1.81 -1.78
C GLU A 41 -43.90 -1.08 -3.14
N ALA A 42 -44.01 -1.74 -4.29
CA ALA A 42 -43.95 -3.18 -4.63
C ALA A 42 -43.76 -3.27 -6.17
N GLU A 43 -42.79 -4.04 -6.67
CA GLU A 43 -42.95 -5.41 -7.22
C GLU A 43 -43.29 -5.43 -8.73
N ALA A 44 -43.20 -6.63 -9.32
CA ALA A 44 -43.57 -7.02 -10.69
C ALA A 44 -42.67 -6.54 -11.86
N ASP A 45 -42.27 -7.38 -12.82
CA ASP A 45 -42.16 -8.85 -12.85
C ASP A 45 -41.38 -9.31 -14.11
N ALA A 46 -41.24 -10.63 -14.27
CA ALA A 46 -41.08 -11.34 -15.55
C ALA A 46 -39.76 -11.21 -16.37
N LYS A 47 -38.81 -12.10 -16.05
CA LYS A 47 -38.44 -13.26 -16.89
C LYS A 47 -38.22 -13.05 -18.41
N SER A 48 -37.00 -13.39 -18.89
CA SER A 48 -36.82 -14.18 -20.13
C SER A 48 -35.43 -14.84 -20.20
N GLU A 49 -35.40 -16.07 -20.69
CA GLU A 49 -34.20 -16.88 -20.95
C GLU A 49 -33.67 -16.59 -22.38
N ALA A 50 -32.35 -16.74 -22.63
CA ALA A 50 -31.84 -17.23 -23.91
C ALA A 50 -30.32 -17.51 -23.89
N ASP A 51 -29.96 -18.74 -24.24
CA ASP A 51 -28.62 -19.13 -24.70
C ASP A 51 -28.14 -18.26 -25.87
N ALA A 52 -26.90 -17.76 -25.80
CA ALA A 52 -26.17 -17.24 -26.96
C ALA A 52 -24.67 -17.56 -26.86
N LYS A 53 -24.32 -18.76 -27.29
CA LYS A 53 -22.94 -19.28 -27.42
C LYS A 53 -22.21 -18.58 -28.58
N PRO A 54 -21.14 -17.79 -28.35
CA PRO A 54 -20.29 -17.34 -29.44
C PRO A 54 -19.43 -18.51 -29.92
N LYS A 55 -19.63 -18.94 -31.16
CA LYS A 55 -18.59 -19.69 -31.89
C LYS A 55 -17.58 -18.69 -32.46
N PRO A 56 -16.31 -19.11 -32.64
CA PRO A 56 -15.31 -18.29 -33.31
C PRO A 56 -15.59 -18.26 -34.81
N ASP A 57 -15.21 -17.17 -35.48
CA ASP A 57 -14.75 -17.11 -36.88
C ASP A 57 -14.44 -15.64 -37.22
N ALA A 58 -13.17 -15.30 -37.38
CA ALA A 58 -12.67 -14.12 -38.11
C ALA A 58 -11.13 -14.09 -38.06
N GLU A 59 -10.51 -14.92 -38.88
CA GLU A 59 -9.13 -14.74 -39.33
C GLU A 59 -9.04 -13.47 -40.19
N PRO A 60 -7.97 -12.65 -40.06
CA PRO A 60 -7.53 -11.84 -41.16
C PRO A 60 -6.06 -12.16 -41.53
N GLU A 61 -5.89 -13.07 -42.49
CA GLU A 61 -4.72 -13.03 -43.37
C GLU A 61 -4.87 -11.90 -44.43
N PRO A 62 -3.88 -11.59 -45.30
CA PRO A 62 -2.88 -10.61 -44.92
C PRO A 62 -2.67 -9.53 -46.01
N HIS A 63 -2.76 -8.24 -45.65
CA HIS A 63 -2.52 -7.16 -46.61
C HIS A 63 -1.24 -6.35 -46.34
N ALA A 64 -0.19 -6.81 -47.02
CA ALA A 64 0.77 -6.01 -47.79
C ALA A 64 1.63 -4.93 -47.09
N LYS A 65 2.91 -5.29 -46.95
CA LYS A 65 4.09 -4.48 -47.34
C LYS A 65 4.15 -3.03 -46.80
N ALA A 66 4.79 -2.86 -45.65
CA ALA A 66 5.59 -1.67 -45.38
C ALA A 66 7.05 -1.92 -45.82
N GLU A 67 7.64 -0.96 -46.51
CA GLU A 67 8.98 -1.07 -47.11
C GLU A 67 10.10 -0.87 -46.07
N ALA A 68 11.32 -1.25 -46.43
CA ALA A 68 12.46 -1.24 -45.53
C ALA A 68 12.93 0.20 -45.22
N ASP A 69 12.88 0.59 -43.95
CA ASP A 69 13.60 1.75 -43.42
C ASP A 69 14.93 1.29 -42.79
N PRO A 70 16.10 1.75 -43.29
CA PRO A 70 17.40 1.33 -42.80
C PRO A 70 17.90 2.18 -41.62
N ALA A 71 18.58 1.52 -40.67
CA ALA A 71 19.32 2.10 -39.53
C ALA A 71 18.53 2.44 -38.25
N ALA A 72 17.76 1.47 -37.75
CA ALA A 72 17.54 1.36 -36.30
C ALA A 72 18.89 1.19 -35.58
N LYS A 73 19.28 2.19 -34.77
CA LYS A 73 20.43 2.10 -33.86
C LYS A 73 20.22 0.93 -32.88
N PRO A 74 21.28 0.24 -32.41
CA PRO A 74 21.13 -0.84 -31.45
C PRO A 74 20.47 -0.31 -30.17
N SER A 75 19.21 -0.70 -29.95
CA SER A 75 18.54 -0.53 -28.67
C SER A 75 19.33 -1.32 -27.62
N PRO A 76 19.61 -0.76 -26.43
CA PRO A 76 20.32 -1.50 -25.39
C PRO A 76 19.53 -2.76 -25.02
N GLU A 77 20.21 -3.91 -25.04
CA GLU A 77 19.58 -5.19 -24.72
C GLU A 77 18.98 -5.16 -23.30
N PRO A 78 17.75 -5.68 -23.11
CA PRO A 78 17.12 -5.70 -21.79
C PRO A 78 17.96 -6.56 -20.84
N LYS A 79 18.49 -5.92 -19.78
CA LYS A 79 19.28 -6.62 -18.77
C LYS A 79 18.39 -7.63 -18.05
N LYS A 80 18.75 -8.92 -18.10
CA LYS A 80 17.95 -9.99 -17.49
C LYS A 80 17.62 -9.69 -16.03
N PRO A 81 16.39 -9.99 -15.55
CA PRO A 81 16.05 -9.84 -14.14
C PRO A 81 17.02 -10.64 -13.27
N ARG A 82 17.56 -9.99 -12.23
CA ARG A 82 18.45 -10.64 -11.26
C ARG A 82 17.87 -10.48 -9.87
N ALA A 83 17.56 -11.63 -9.26
CA ALA A 83 17.18 -11.69 -7.86
C ALA A 83 18.44 -11.56 -6.96
N THR A 84 18.29 -10.84 -5.86
CA THR A 84 19.29 -10.74 -4.78
C THR A 84 18.57 -10.58 -3.44
N GLU A 85 19.22 -10.95 -2.35
CA GLU A 85 18.70 -10.66 -1.01
C GLU A 85 18.90 -9.16 -0.70
N ALA A 86 17.92 -8.60 0.00
CA ALA A 86 17.85 -7.22 0.43
C ALA A 86 17.21 -7.16 1.84
N ARG A 87 17.37 -6.04 2.54
CA ARG A 87 16.63 -5.75 3.76
C ARG A 87 15.47 -4.83 3.40
N CYS A 88 14.24 -5.31 3.54
CA CYS A 88 13.05 -4.52 3.27
C CYS A 88 12.55 -3.81 4.52
N LYS A 89 11.86 -2.68 4.33
CA LYS A 89 10.97 -2.10 5.31
C LYS A 89 9.66 -1.74 4.62
N VAL A 90 8.56 -2.36 5.01
CA VAL A 90 7.24 -2.05 4.46
C VAL A 90 6.30 -1.72 5.60
N ALA A 91 5.69 -0.54 5.57
CA ALA A 91 4.59 -0.17 6.46
C ALA A 91 3.32 -0.03 5.61
N ALA A 92 2.25 -0.74 5.98
CA ALA A 92 0.94 -0.72 5.33
C ALA A 92 -0.12 -1.28 6.30
N GLY A 93 -1.37 -0.83 6.22
CA GLY A 93 -2.47 -1.37 7.05
C GLY A 93 -2.34 -1.19 8.57
N GLY A 94 -1.27 -0.55 9.06
CA GLY A 94 -0.87 -0.55 10.47
C GLY A 94 0.15 -1.66 10.83
N ALA A 95 0.40 -2.59 9.92
CA ALA A 95 1.48 -3.57 10.01
C ALA A 95 2.84 -2.96 9.58
N ILE A 96 3.93 -3.53 10.11
CA ILE A 96 5.30 -3.21 9.70
C ILE A 96 6.06 -4.53 9.44
N TYR A 97 6.56 -4.68 8.22
CA TYR A 97 7.57 -5.65 7.82
C TYR A 97 8.96 -5.01 7.95
N ASP A 98 9.89 -5.66 8.62
CA ASP A 98 11.26 -5.15 8.84
C ASP A 98 12.25 -6.33 8.86
N ASP A 99 12.35 -7.01 7.72
CA ASP A 99 13.00 -8.32 7.58
C ASP A 99 13.74 -8.45 6.21
N PRO A 100 14.56 -9.50 6.02
CA PRO A 100 15.11 -9.85 4.71
C PRO A 100 14.02 -10.10 3.66
N CYS A 101 14.32 -9.79 2.41
CA CYS A 101 13.43 -9.98 1.27
C CYS A 101 14.24 -10.30 0.01
N LYS A 102 13.61 -10.98 -0.96
CA LYS A 102 14.18 -11.23 -2.28
C LYS A 102 13.79 -10.08 -3.20
N PHE A 103 14.75 -9.22 -3.53
CA PHE A 103 14.60 -8.13 -4.48
C PHE A 103 14.92 -8.60 -5.89
N THR A 104 14.06 -8.32 -6.85
CA THR A 104 14.30 -8.60 -8.28
C THR A 104 14.17 -7.31 -9.09
N PHE A 105 15.25 -6.92 -9.77
CA PHE A 105 15.22 -5.79 -10.70
C PHE A 105 14.52 -6.16 -12.02
N ALA A 106 13.63 -5.28 -12.53
CA ALA A 106 12.83 -5.59 -13.72
C ALA A 106 13.63 -5.56 -15.04
N GLY A 107 14.77 -4.84 -15.10
CA GLY A 107 15.58 -4.73 -16.32
C GLY A 107 15.11 -3.66 -17.31
N ASP A 108 14.04 -2.92 -16.98
CA ASP A 108 13.34 -1.96 -17.86
C ASP A 108 14.06 -0.62 -18.08
N GLY A 109 15.16 -0.38 -17.38
CA GLY A 109 15.92 0.88 -17.42
C GLY A 109 15.29 2.04 -16.64
N LYS A 110 14.02 1.95 -16.22
CA LYS A 110 13.33 3.00 -15.45
C LYS A 110 13.52 2.87 -13.95
N GLY A 111 13.85 1.68 -13.46
CA GLY A 111 14.04 1.44 -12.03
C GLY A 111 12.98 0.57 -11.39
N SER A 112 12.11 -0.08 -12.16
CA SER A 112 11.07 -0.96 -11.63
C SER A 112 11.66 -2.22 -11.00
N PHE A 113 10.96 -2.76 -10.01
CA PHE A 113 11.41 -3.92 -9.26
C PHE A 113 10.23 -4.66 -8.61
N SER A 114 10.51 -5.86 -8.12
CA SER A 114 9.66 -6.54 -7.15
C SER A 114 10.42 -6.92 -5.89
N ILE A 115 9.69 -7.10 -4.80
CA ILE A 115 10.18 -7.68 -3.54
C ILE A 115 9.26 -8.82 -3.12
N GLU A 116 9.86 -9.94 -2.75
CA GLU A 116 9.19 -11.10 -2.15
C GLU A 116 9.60 -11.20 -0.68
N ALA A 117 8.64 -11.43 0.21
CA ALA A 117 8.92 -11.69 1.62
C ALA A 117 9.67 -13.03 1.77
N LEU A 118 10.71 -13.04 2.60
CA LEU A 118 11.47 -14.26 2.94
C LEU A 118 11.24 -14.70 4.40
N ALA A 119 10.69 -13.83 5.22
CA ALA A 119 10.29 -14.13 6.59
C ALA A 119 8.92 -14.86 6.63
N LYS A 120 8.48 -15.22 7.84
CA LYS A 120 7.12 -15.78 8.07
C LYS A 120 6.00 -14.72 8.01
N SER A 121 6.39 -13.44 8.01
CA SER A 121 5.53 -12.27 7.85
C SER A 121 5.32 -11.94 6.38
N SER A 122 4.20 -11.33 6.04
CA SER A 122 3.90 -10.79 4.72
C SER A 122 3.76 -9.27 4.76
N PHE A 123 3.77 -8.62 3.60
CA PHE A 123 3.53 -7.19 3.45
C PHE A 123 2.03 -6.90 3.53
N ASP A 124 1.47 -6.80 4.74
CA ASP A 124 0.03 -6.55 4.95
C ASP A 124 -0.87 -7.54 4.16
N GLY A 125 -0.51 -8.82 4.21
CA GLY A 125 -1.18 -9.90 3.47
C GLY A 125 -0.58 -10.22 2.09
N ALA A 126 0.17 -9.31 1.47
CA ALA A 126 0.86 -9.56 0.19
C ALA A 126 2.22 -10.23 0.40
N GLU A 127 2.52 -11.29 -0.35
CA GLU A 127 3.84 -11.96 -0.33
C GLU A 127 4.81 -11.35 -1.34
N LEU A 128 4.28 -10.82 -2.44
CA LEU A 128 5.01 -10.16 -3.51
C LEU A 128 4.46 -8.74 -3.68
N LEU A 129 5.34 -7.74 -3.62
CA LEU A 129 5.05 -6.38 -4.07
C LEU A 129 5.79 -6.10 -5.38
N THR A 130 5.10 -5.52 -6.35
CA THR A 130 5.66 -5.03 -7.61
C THR A 130 5.55 -3.51 -7.63
N VAL A 131 6.67 -2.83 -7.88
CA VAL A 131 6.78 -1.37 -8.00
C VAL A 131 7.18 -1.06 -9.45
N THR A 132 6.22 -0.54 -10.22
CA THR A 132 6.39 -0.22 -11.64
C THR A 132 6.57 1.29 -11.81
N VAL A 133 7.77 1.72 -12.18
CA VAL A 133 8.10 3.14 -12.38
C VAL A 133 7.42 3.64 -13.67
N THR A 134 6.40 4.48 -13.50
CA THR A 134 5.67 5.10 -14.61
C THR A 134 6.46 6.27 -15.17
N GLU A 135 6.88 7.17 -14.28
CA GLU A 135 7.58 8.43 -14.56
C GLU A 135 8.78 8.63 -13.61
N GLU A 136 9.58 9.67 -13.80
CA GLU A 136 10.75 9.89 -12.94
C GLU A 136 10.31 10.18 -11.48
N GLY A 137 10.61 9.24 -10.60
CA GLY A 137 10.24 9.34 -9.18
C GLY A 137 8.80 8.95 -8.85
N VAL A 138 7.99 8.50 -9.83
CA VAL A 138 6.59 8.06 -9.60
C VAL A 138 6.44 6.60 -10.02
N ALA A 139 5.75 5.81 -9.21
CA ALA A 139 5.51 4.40 -9.49
C ALA A 139 4.11 3.93 -9.09
N GLU A 140 3.56 2.99 -9.85
CA GLU A 140 2.38 2.20 -9.50
C GLU A 140 2.81 1.00 -8.64
N VAL A 141 2.14 0.77 -7.51
CA VAL A 141 2.39 -0.35 -6.60
C VAL A 141 1.24 -1.34 -6.61
N ARG A 142 1.57 -2.62 -6.75
CA ARG A 142 0.65 -3.76 -6.67
C ARG A 142 1.16 -4.82 -5.71
N GLY A 143 0.25 -5.43 -4.96
CA GLY A 143 0.54 -6.59 -4.11
C GLY A 143 -0.16 -7.84 -4.60
N LEU A 144 0.48 -8.99 -4.42
CA LEU A 144 -0.03 -10.32 -4.71
C LEU A 144 0.03 -11.17 -3.43
N THR A 145 -1.09 -11.77 -3.04
CA THR A 145 -1.17 -12.72 -1.91
C THR A 145 -0.76 -14.13 -2.35
N SER A 146 -0.51 -15.04 -1.39
CA SER A 146 -0.32 -16.48 -1.64
C SER A 146 -1.49 -17.14 -2.38
N GLU A 147 -2.70 -16.62 -2.16
CA GLU A 147 -3.94 -17.06 -2.84
C GLU A 147 -4.05 -16.54 -4.29
N GLY A 148 -3.05 -15.79 -4.78
CA GLY A 148 -3.03 -15.23 -6.13
C GLY A 148 -3.87 -13.96 -6.29
N ILE A 149 -4.34 -13.35 -5.19
CA ILE A 149 -5.17 -12.13 -5.23
C ILE A 149 -4.27 -10.94 -5.51
N ASN A 150 -4.42 -10.34 -6.70
CA ASN A 150 -3.65 -9.18 -7.14
C ASN A 150 -4.43 -7.87 -6.86
N SER A 151 -3.89 -7.03 -6.00
CA SER A 151 -4.51 -5.78 -5.54
C SER A 151 -3.63 -4.58 -5.88
N ARG A 152 -4.22 -3.54 -6.48
CA ARG A 152 -3.58 -2.23 -6.63
C ARG A 152 -3.50 -1.55 -5.26
N TRP A 153 -2.29 -1.28 -4.79
CA TRP A 153 -2.07 -0.52 -3.55
C TRP A 153 -2.13 0.99 -3.83
N GLY A 154 -1.72 1.41 -5.02
CA GLY A 154 -1.84 2.78 -5.51
C GLY A 154 -0.51 3.34 -6.01
N GLU A 155 -0.51 4.64 -6.24
CA GLU A 155 0.69 5.38 -6.62
C GLU A 155 1.63 5.60 -5.41
N ALA A 156 2.93 5.66 -5.69
CA ALA A 156 3.97 5.99 -4.72
C ALA A 156 5.04 6.90 -5.33
N GLU A 157 5.48 7.89 -4.55
CA GLU A 157 6.58 8.79 -4.89
C GLU A 157 7.90 8.31 -4.28
N ARG A 158 9.00 8.37 -5.02
CA ARG A 158 10.34 8.07 -4.49
C ARG A 158 10.81 9.23 -3.61
N SER A 159 11.12 8.91 -2.35
CA SER A 159 11.58 9.90 -1.37
C SER A 159 12.82 10.67 -1.87
N THR A 160 12.84 11.97 -1.57
CA THR A 160 13.99 12.85 -1.82
C THR A 160 15.07 12.73 -0.75
N LYS A 161 14.71 12.28 0.45
CA LYS A 161 15.60 12.14 1.62
C LYS A 161 16.28 10.78 1.69
N ASP A 162 15.55 9.72 1.32
CA ASP A 162 16.07 8.36 1.27
C ASP A 162 15.65 7.72 -0.06
N LYS A 163 16.61 7.56 -0.98
CA LYS A 163 16.36 7.03 -2.32
C LYS A 163 16.05 5.53 -2.34
N ALA A 164 16.20 4.81 -1.22
CA ALA A 164 15.71 3.44 -1.06
C ALA A 164 14.19 3.38 -0.85
N CYS A 165 13.56 4.48 -0.44
CA CYS A 165 12.15 4.52 -0.03
C CYS A 165 11.20 5.11 -1.08
N TRP A 166 10.01 4.52 -1.14
CA TRP A 166 8.83 4.96 -1.88
C TRP A 166 7.67 5.15 -0.90
N ALA A 167 6.95 6.26 -1.00
CA ALA A 167 5.83 6.60 -0.13
C ALA A 167 4.54 6.71 -0.95
N GLY A 168 3.53 5.91 -0.61
CA GLY A 168 2.17 6.02 -1.12
C GLY A 168 1.20 6.50 -0.03
N GLY A 169 -0.03 6.83 -0.41
CA GLY A 169 -0.98 7.49 0.52
C GLY A 169 -1.34 6.73 1.81
N LYS A 170 -1.11 5.40 1.86
CA LYS A 170 -1.33 4.55 3.05
C LYS A 170 -0.20 3.56 3.32
N PHE A 171 0.93 3.69 2.61
CA PHE A 171 2.03 2.73 2.72
C PHE A 171 3.40 3.36 2.46
N THR A 172 4.46 2.69 2.88
CA THR A 172 5.84 3.06 2.56
C THR A 172 6.64 1.79 2.33
N ILE A 173 7.44 1.75 1.27
CA ILE A 173 8.29 0.63 0.87
C ILE A 173 9.72 1.13 0.75
N CYS A 174 10.62 0.64 1.60
CA CYS A 174 12.05 0.89 1.52
C CYS A 174 12.80 -0.41 1.25
N VAL A 175 13.75 -0.38 0.31
CA VAL A 175 14.57 -1.55 -0.03
C VAL A 175 16.04 -1.20 0.06
N TYR A 176 16.72 -1.75 1.06
CA TYR A 176 18.14 -1.54 1.30
C TYR A 176 18.92 -2.77 0.82
N ALA A 177 20.09 -2.56 0.22
CA ALA A 177 20.98 -3.67 -0.12
C ALA A 177 21.29 -4.49 1.15
N ALA A 178 21.31 -5.82 1.04
CA ALA A 178 21.73 -6.65 2.15
C ALA A 178 23.17 -6.28 2.54
N VAL A 179 23.37 -5.88 3.79
CA VAL A 179 24.71 -5.67 4.33
C VAL A 179 25.33 -7.04 4.49
N THR A 180 26.11 -7.48 3.51
CA THR A 180 26.96 -8.66 3.66
C THR A 180 27.88 -8.40 4.84
N ALA A 181 27.66 -9.10 5.95
CA ALA A 181 28.53 -9.01 7.11
C ALA A 181 29.94 -9.42 6.68
N THR A 182 30.82 -8.42 6.53
CA THR A 182 32.24 -8.64 6.27
C THR A 182 32.83 -9.30 7.53
N PRO A 183 33.57 -10.42 7.39
CA PRO A 183 34.16 -11.14 8.52
C PRO A 183 35.24 -10.33 9.24
#